data_AF-A0A3D5NX76-F1
#
_entry.id   AF-A0A3D5NX76-F1
#
_cell.length_a   1.000
_cell.length_b   1.000
_cell.length_c   1.000
_cell.angle_alpha   90.00
_cell.angle_beta   90.00
_cell.angle_gamma   90.00
#
_symmetry.space_group_name_H-M   'P 1'
#
loop_
_entity.id
_entity.type
_entity.pdbx_description
1 polymer ?
#
loop_
_entity_poly.entity_id
_entity_poly.type
_entity_poly.pdbx_seq_one_letter_code
_entity_poly.pdbx_strand_id
1 'polypeptide(L)'
;ATITLTGIADRIDYVIDSAPFKQNKYTPASHLPIYGPGILDDDPVDTILIMAAAYSQEIANQIRTRYGGKFQLAILNETGLDVLAR
;
A
#
# COMPACT_ATOMS: atom_id res chain seq x y z
N ALA A 1 -12.65 -0.47 -4.41
CA ALA A 1 -13.84 0.34 -4.10
C ALA A 1 -13.46 1.60 -3.34
N THR A 2 -12.85 1.50 -2.15
CA THR A 2 -12.52 2.66 -1.29
C THR A 2 -11.76 3.76 -2.02
N ILE A 3 -10.61 3.45 -2.66
CA ILE A 3 -9.79 4.44 -3.40
C ILE A 3 -10.62 5.24 -4.41
N THR A 4 -11.46 4.55 -5.19
CA THR A 4 -12.31 5.18 -6.20
C THR A 4 -13.39 6.05 -5.58
N LEU A 5 -14.06 5.55 -4.53
CA LEU A 5 -15.16 6.26 -3.87
C LEU A 5 -14.71 7.49 -3.10
N THR A 6 -13.51 7.47 -2.53
CA THR A 6 -12.93 8.62 -1.83
C THR A 6 -12.27 9.63 -2.77
N GLY A 7 -12.13 9.30 -4.06
CA GLY A 7 -11.56 10.20 -5.07
C GLY A 7 -10.09 10.52 -4.85
N ILE A 8 -9.31 9.61 -4.24
CA ILE A 8 -7.89 9.83 -3.92
C ILE A 8 -6.92 9.18 -4.92
N ALA A 9 -7.45 8.60 -6.01
CA ALA A 9 -6.65 7.83 -6.96
C ALA A 9 -5.52 8.65 -7.60
N ASP A 10 -5.74 9.95 -7.81
CA ASP A 10 -4.77 10.91 -8.33
C ASP A 10 -3.59 11.20 -7.38
N ARG A 11 -3.67 10.72 -6.14
CA ARG A 11 -2.64 10.87 -5.09
C ARG A 11 -1.92 9.56 -4.77
N ILE A 12 -2.16 8.50 -5.56
CA ILE A 12 -1.56 7.18 -5.36
C ILE A 12 -0.74 6.86 -6.60
N ASP A 13 0.57 6.65 -6.42
CA ASP A 13 1.47 6.31 -7.53
C ASP A 13 1.19 4.89 -8.07
N TYR A 14 1.00 3.92 -7.16
CA TYR A 14 0.76 2.53 -7.51
C TYR A 14 0.19 1.70 -6.34
N VAL A 15 -0.25 0.48 -6.64
CA VAL A 15 -0.66 -0.54 -5.66
C VAL A 15 0.38 -1.65 -5.56
N ILE A 16 0.69 -2.08 -4.34
CA ILE A 16 1.61 -3.21 -4.09
C ILE A 16 0.79 -4.44 -3.69
N ASP A 17 1.01 -5.56 -4.37
CA ASP A 17 0.39 -6.84 -4.04
C ASP A 17 1.37 -8.01 -4.27
N SER A 18 1.44 -8.93 -3.32
CA SER A 18 2.35 -10.08 -3.40
C SER A 18 1.87 -11.17 -4.36
N ALA A 19 0.58 -11.20 -4.72
CA ALA A 19 0.01 -12.22 -5.59
C ALA A 19 0.49 -12.03 -7.05
N PRO A 20 1.28 -12.98 -7.62
CA PRO A 20 1.89 -12.80 -8.94
C PRO A 20 0.89 -12.53 -10.07
N PHE A 21 -0.31 -13.13 -9.99
CA PHE A 21 -1.33 -12.98 -11.02
C PHE A 21 -1.96 -11.57 -11.08
N LYS A 22 -1.74 -10.72 -10.08
CA LYS A 22 -2.20 -9.32 -10.07
C LYS A 22 -1.17 -8.35 -10.62
N GLN A 23 0.11 -8.71 -10.58
CA GLN A 23 1.21 -7.83 -10.98
C GLN A 23 1.20 -7.58 -12.49
N ASN A 24 1.74 -6.43 -12.91
CA ASN A 24 1.72 -5.95 -14.30
C ASN A 24 0.29 -5.79 -14.86
N LYS A 25 -0.69 -5.58 -13.98
CA LYS A 25 -2.08 -5.23 -14.30
C LYS A 25 -2.45 -3.93 -13.61
N TYR A 26 -3.72 -3.54 -13.77
CA TYR A 26 -4.26 -2.33 -13.19
C TYR A 26 -5.42 -2.64 -12.24
N THR A 27 -5.57 -1.81 -11.22
CA THR A 27 -6.75 -1.87 -10.35
C THR A 27 -8.01 -1.50 -11.15
N PRO A 28 -9.15 -2.16 -10.86
CA PRO A 28 -10.41 -1.80 -11.50
C PRO A 28 -10.84 -0.38 -11.12
N ALA A 29 -11.47 0.31 -12.08
CA ALA A 29 -11.97 1.68 -12.00
C ALA A 29 -10.91 2.79 -11.79
N SER A 30 -10.03 2.68 -10.80
CA SER A 30 -8.98 3.68 -10.55
C SER A 30 -7.77 3.58 -11.49
N HIS A 31 -7.62 2.46 -12.23
CA HIS A 31 -6.55 2.25 -13.20
C HIS A 31 -5.14 2.48 -12.64
N LEU A 32 -4.91 2.14 -11.36
CA LEU A 32 -3.59 2.23 -10.75
C LEU A 32 -2.77 0.99 -11.13
N PRO A 33 -1.50 1.15 -11.50
CA PRO A 33 -0.64 -0.01 -11.79
C PRO A 33 -0.41 -0.84 -10.52
N ILE A 34 -0.31 -2.16 -10.69
CA ILE A 34 -0.08 -3.12 -9.61
C ILE A 34 1.32 -3.72 -9.75
N TYR A 35 2.16 -3.50 -8.73
CA TYR A 35 3.52 -4.03 -8.64
C TYR A 35 3.67 -5.02 -7.49
N GLY A 36 4.77 -5.78 -7.52
CA GLY A 36 5.19 -6.59 -6.38
C GLY A 36 5.97 -5.78 -5.34
N PRO A 37 6.24 -6.33 -4.14
CA PRO A 37 6.91 -5.61 -3.04
C PRO A 37 8.31 -5.06 -3.35
N GLY A 38 8.98 -5.59 -4.39
CA GLY A 38 10.31 -5.13 -4.82
C GLY A 38 10.31 -3.70 -5.39
N ILE A 39 9.16 -3.18 -5.83
CA ILE A 39 9.09 -1.80 -6.39
C ILE A 39 9.60 -0.74 -5.41
N LEU A 40 9.50 -0.99 -4.10
CA LEU A 40 9.96 -0.08 -3.04
C LEU A 40 11.48 0.13 -3.00
N ASP A 41 12.24 -0.75 -3.63
CA ASP A 41 13.69 -0.61 -3.79
C ASP A 41 14.04 0.29 -4.98
N ASP A 42 13.28 0.19 -6.08
CA ASP A 42 13.53 0.89 -7.33
C ASP A 42 12.86 2.28 -7.40
N ASP A 43 11.64 2.39 -6.87
CA ASP A 43 10.80 3.59 -6.91
C ASP A 43 10.16 3.84 -5.52
N PRO A 44 10.93 4.37 -4.55
CA PRO A 44 10.46 4.55 -3.18
C PRO A 44 9.45 5.70 -3.05
N VAL A 45 8.36 5.45 -2.33
CA VAL A 45 7.36 6.47 -1.94
C VAL A 45 7.65 7.03 -0.55
N ASP A 46 7.02 8.15 -0.18
CA ASP A 46 7.11 8.71 1.18
C ASP A 46 6.25 7.94 2.20
N THR A 47 5.09 7.46 1.75
CA THR A 47 4.05 6.86 2.61
C THR A 47 3.44 5.62 1.98
N ILE A 48 3.24 4.59 2.80
CA ILE A 48 2.53 3.36 2.43
C ILE A 48 1.21 3.29 3.20
N LEU A 49 0.10 3.30 2.46
CA LEU A 49 -1.24 3.05 2.98
C LEU A 49 -1.57 1.55 2.89
N ILE A 50 -1.69 0.88 4.04
CA ILE A 50 -1.98 -0.55 4.13
C ILE A 50 -3.50 -0.75 4.23
N MET A 51 -4.07 -1.41 3.20
CA MET A 51 -5.49 -1.75 3.10
C MET A 51 -5.69 -3.27 2.98
N ALA A 52 -5.16 -4.04 3.94
CA ALA A 52 -5.07 -5.50 3.84
C ALA A 52 -5.89 -6.26 4.90
N ALA A 53 -6.82 -5.57 5.58
CA ALA A 53 -7.68 -6.13 6.62
C ALA A 53 -6.87 -7.00 7.62
N ALA A 54 -7.12 -8.32 7.63
CA ALA A 54 -6.48 -9.27 8.53
C ALA A 54 -4.93 -9.32 8.44
N TYR A 55 -4.35 -8.94 7.31
CA TYR A 55 -2.89 -8.99 7.09
C TYR A 55 -2.18 -7.67 7.41
N SER A 56 -2.90 -6.64 7.84
CA SER A 56 -2.35 -5.28 7.94
C SER A 56 -1.15 -5.18 8.90
N GLN A 57 -1.25 -5.84 10.07
CA GLN A 57 -0.17 -5.86 11.06
C GLN A 57 1.06 -6.64 10.57
N GLU A 58 0.84 -7.77 9.90
CA GLU A 58 1.92 -8.56 9.33
C GLU A 58 2.67 -7.77 8.26
N ILE A 59 1.96 -7.11 7.36
CA ILE A 59 2.55 -6.29 6.30
C ILE A 59 3.34 -5.11 6.90
N ALA A 60 2.78 -4.41 7.89
CA ALA A 60 3.49 -3.33 8.57
C ALA A 60 4.81 -3.83 9.20
N ASN A 61 4.77 -4.99 9.87
CA ASN A 61 5.95 -5.61 10.46
C ASN A 61 6.98 -6.03 9.41
N GLN A 62 6.56 -6.61 8.27
CA GLN A 62 7.46 -6.97 7.18
C GLN A 62 8.17 -5.74 6.61
N ILE A 63 7.43 -4.64 6.38
CA ILE A 63 7.98 -3.38 5.89
C ILE A 63 8.96 -2.80 6.91
N ARG A 64 8.59 -2.73 8.20
CA ARG A 64 9.47 -2.26 9.27
C ARG A 64 10.74 -3.09 9.41
N THR A 65 10.62 -4.42 9.30
CA THR A 65 11.77 -5.32 9.40
C THR A 65 12.75 -5.12 8.25
N ARG A 66 12.23 -4.92 7.02
CA ARG A 66 13.08 -4.77 5.82
C ARG A 66 13.64 -3.36 5.65
N TYR A 67 12.85 -2.33 5.96
CA TYR A 67 13.14 -0.94 5.60
C TYR A 67 13.26 0.00 6.81
N GLY A 68 13.02 -0.49 8.03
CA GLY A 68 13.04 0.33 9.24
C GLY A 68 12.03 1.49 9.18
N GLY A 69 12.51 2.68 9.55
CA GLY A 69 11.75 3.92 9.53
C GLY A 69 11.68 4.65 8.18
N LYS A 70 12.16 4.03 7.07
CA LYS A 70 12.25 4.68 5.75
C LYS A 70 10.90 5.22 5.27
N PHE A 71 9.84 4.43 5.47
CA PHE A 71 8.49 4.75 5.01
C PHE A 71 7.59 5.19 6.17
N GLN A 72 6.76 6.21 5.95
CA GLN A 72 5.61 6.45 6.82
C GLN A 72 4.56 5.38 6.55
N LEU A 73 4.03 4.75 7.60
CA LEU A 73 2.99 3.73 7.46
C LEU A 73 1.67 4.25 8.01
N ALA A 74 0.58 3.95 7.32
CA ALA A 74 -0.77 4.14 7.83
C ALA A 74 -1.61 2.90 7.51
N ILE A 75 -2.43 2.45 8.45
CA ILE A 75 -3.33 1.30 8.28
C ILE A 75 -4.75 1.81 8.21
N LEU A 76 -5.45 1.49 7.12
CA LEU A 76 -6.89 1.71 7.05
C LEU A 76 -7.59 0.52 7.70
N ASN A 77 -8.27 0.77 8.81
CA ASN A 77 -9.07 -0.21 9.54
C ASN A 77 -10.58 0.08 9.36
N GLU A 78 -11.44 -0.65 10.07
CA GLU A 78 -12.90 -0.52 9.96
C GLU A 78 -13.45 0.83 10.47
N THR A 79 -12.75 1.47 11.41
CA THR A 79 -13.19 2.68 12.10
C THR A 79 -12.45 3.95 11.65
N GLY A 80 -11.32 3.80 10.95
CA GLY A 80 -10.53 4.94 10.51
C GLY A 80 -9.12 4.58 10.03
N LEU A 81 -8.21 5.54 10.19
CA LEU A 81 -6.84 5.48 9.72
C LEU A 81 -5.88 5.58 10.91
N ASP A 82 -5.07 4.53 11.12
CA ASP A 82 -4.03 4.51 12.14
C ASP A 82 -2.68 4.87 11.54
N VAL A 83 -2.12 6.01 11.92
CA VAL A 83 -0.77 6.42 11.48
C VAL A 83 0.25 5.84 12.45
N LEU A 84 1.16 5.00 11.95
CA LEU A 84 2.17 4.34 12.77
C LEU A 84 3.40 5.24 12.95
N ALA A 85 3.96 5.29 14.16
CA ALA A 85 5.25 5.94 14.38
C ALA A 85 6.34 5.29 13.51
N ARG A 86 7.33 6.10 13.10
CA ARG A 86 8.49 5.65 12.31
C ARG A 86 9.46 4.83 13.13
#